data_AF-A0A2V6QQX4-F1
#
_entry.id   AF-A0A2V6QQX4-F1
#
_cell.length_a   1.000
_cell.length_b   1.000
_cell.length_c   1.000
_cell.angle_alpha   90.00
_cell.angle_beta   90.00
_cell.angle_gamma   90.00
#
_symmetry.space_group_name_H-M   'P 1'
#
loop_
_entity.id
_entity.type
_entity.pdbx_description
1 polymer ?
#
loop_
_entity_poly.entity_id
_entity_poly.type
_entity_poly.pdbx_seq_one_letter_code
_entity_poly.pdbx_strand_id
1 'polypeptide(L)'
;MMRLPALLAVTGVLLGGPTSAEQERVDGMGRTRGWVVATDGGDLGFVDCQGQRSVLGGARVEPAASRCPTSPTPLEVTGVVQSVDPVRRIVRAQEDTGRVRVFHITADVPWPEDLKLGQRIRATGPIDGQVTGITTP
;
A
#
# COMPACT_ATOMS: atom_id res chain seq x y z
N MET A 1 6.06 19.80 57.31
CA MET A 1 6.46 20.07 55.91
C MET A 1 5.91 18.95 55.06
N MET A 2 4.90 19.23 54.25
CA MET A 2 4.07 18.20 53.60
C MET A 2 3.65 18.68 52.21
N ARG A 3 3.66 17.74 51.26
CA ARG A 3 3.06 17.71 49.92
C ARG A 3 3.92 18.18 48.72
N LEU A 4 4.39 17.17 47.96
CA LEU A 4 4.62 17.22 46.51
C LEU A 4 3.38 17.79 45.78
N PRO A 5 3.56 18.53 44.68
CA PRO A 5 3.42 17.95 43.33
C PRO A 5 4.34 18.68 42.31
N ALA A 6 4.45 18.42 41.01
CA ALA A 6 3.83 17.51 40.07
C ALA A 6 4.89 17.19 38.99
N LEU A 7 5.02 15.92 38.59
CA LEU A 7 5.57 15.58 37.29
C LEU A 7 4.63 16.17 36.22
N LEU A 8 5.09 17.15 35.46
CA LEU A 8 4.47 17.49 34.19
C LEU A 8 5.12 16.61 33.12
N ALA A 9 4.39 15.55 32.81
CA ALA A 9 4.68 14.65 31.71
C ALA A 9 4.77 15.45 30.41
N VAL A 10 5.86 15.19 29.69
CA VAL A 10 6.06 15.60 28.29
C VAL A 10 5.00 14.90 27.47
N THR A 11 3.89 15.58 27.16
CA THR A 11 2.96 15.11 26.15
C THR A 11 3.58 15.42 24.80
N GLY A 12 4.38 14.48 24.31
CA GLY A 12 4.87 14.48 22.93
C GLY A 12 3.68 14.59 21.99
N VAL A 13 3.62 15.68 21.24
CA VAL A 13 2.81 15.73 20.02
C VAL A 13 3.43 14.67 19.12
N LEU A 14 2.78 13.51 19.02
CA LEU A 14 2.99 12.58 17.93
C LEU A 14 2.49 13.27 16.66
N LEU A 15 3.34 14.15 16.12
CA LEU A 15 3.27 14.54 14.73
C LEU A 15 3.46 13.25 13.95
N GLY A 16 2.35 12.64 13.54
CA GLY A 16 2.35 11.58 12.55
C GLY A 16 3.06 12.12 11.33
N GLY A 17 4.34 11.78 11.19
CA GLY A 17 5.11 12.06 10.00
C GLY A 17 4.37 11.50 8.78
N PRO A 18 4.59 12.06 7.59
CA PRO A 18 3.98 11.52 6.38
C PRO A 18 4.34 10.03 6.31
N THR A 19 3.35 9.15 6.36
CA THR A 19 3.56 7.74 6.06
C THR A 19 4.12 7.66 4.65
N SER A 20 5.42 7.42 4.57
CA SER A 20 6.31 7.71 3.44
C SER A 20 6.25 6.67 2.31
N ALA A 21 5.23 5.80 2.26
CA ALA A 21 5.25 4.61 1.39
C ALA A 21 3.93 4.33 0.65
N GLU A 22 2.88 5.12 0.91
CA GLU A 22 1.63 4.99 0.16
C GLU A 22 1.77 5.57 -1.25
N GLN A 23 2.44 6.72 -1.35
CA GLN A 23 2.60 7.46 -2.59
C GLN A 23 4.07 7.61 -2.95
N GLU A 24 4.33 7.40 -4.24
CA GLU A 24 5.66 7.36 -4.80
C GLU A 24 5.78 8.35 -5.95
N ARG A 25 7.02 8.75 -6.19
CA ARG A 25 7.46 9.58 -7.29
C ARG A 25 8.24 8.69 -8.24
N VAL A 26 7.87 8.70 -9.51
CA VAL A 26 8.60 7.93 -10.52
C VAL A 26 9.49 8.84 -11.35
N ASP A 27 10.80 8.66 -11.19
CA ASP A 27 11.80 9.32 -12.01
C ASP A 27 11.90 8.61 -13.37
N GLY A 28 11.70 9.38 -14.44
CA GLY A 28 11.54 8.86 -15.82
C GLY A 28 10.14 9.08 -16.40
N MET A 29 9.13 9.35 -15.57
CA MET A 29 7.77 9.74 -15.99
C MET A 29 7.45 11.21 -15.65
N GLY A 30 8.40 12.11 -15.82
CA GLY A 30 8.19 13.54 -15.60
C GLY A 30 8.05 13.98 -14.13
N ARG A 31 8.55 13.19 -13.16
CA ARG A 31 8.40 13.44 -11.71
C ARG A 31 6.95 13.41 -11.24
N THR A 32 6.16 12.54 -11.86
CA THR A 32 4.75 12.39 -11.52
C THR A 32 4.62 11.65 -10.18
N ARG A 33 3.70 12.12 -9.33
CA ARG A 33 3.36 11.51 -8.04
C ARG A 33 2.11 10.67 -8.19
N GLY A 34 2.03 9.61 -7.39
CA GLY A 34 0.94 8.64 -7.50
C GLY A 34 1.19 7.39 -6.66
N TRP A 35 0.62 6.27 -7.07
CA TRP A 35 0.71 4.99 -6.38
C TRP A 35 1.31 3.94 -7.32
N VAL A 36 2.28 3.16 -6.84
CA VAL A 36 2.64 1.91 -7.52
C VAL A 36 1.63 0.84 -7.18
N VAL A 37 1.13 0.21 -8.24
CA VAL A 37 0.07 -0.79 -8.21
C VAL A 37 0.51 -2.05 -8.94
N ALA A 38 -0.13 -3.18 -8.68
CA ALA A 38 -0.07 -4.31 -9.58
C ALA A 38 -1.04 -4.10 -10.74
N THR A 39 -0.62 -4.56 -11.92
CA THR A 39 -1.47 -4.68 -13.10
C THR A 39 -2.19 -6.03 -13.08
N ASP A 40 -3.27 -6.16 -13.86
CA ASP A 40 -3.99 -7.43 -14.01
C ASP A 40 -3.10 -8.57 -14.55
N GLY A 41 -2.03 -8.22 -15.28
CA GLY A 41 -1.03 -9.14 -15.81
C GLY A 41 0.04 -9.58 -14.81
N GLY A 42 0.08 -9.04 -13.59
CA GLY A 42 1.09 -9.37 -12.59
C GLY A 42 2.42 -8.61 -12.74
N ASP A 43 2.43 -7.51 -13.49
CA ASP A 43 3.53 -6.55 -13.53
C ASP A 43 3.25 -5.33 -12.64
N LEU A 44 4.28 -4.53 -12.36
CA LEU A 44 4.13 -3.25 -11.67
C LEU A 44 3.65 -2.16 -12.64
N GLY A 45 2.66 -1.41 -12.19
CA GLY A 45 2.13 -0.22 -12.83
C GLY A 45 2.20 0.99 -11.90
N PHE A 46 1.79 2.13 -12.42
CA PHE A 46 1.71 3.39 -11.71
C PHE A 46 0.38 4.06 -12.00
N VAL A 47 -0.25 4.61 -10.97
CA VAL A 47 -1.45 5.44 -11.09
C VAL A 47 -1.10 6.84 -10.62
N ASP A 48 -1.18 7.84 -11.50
CA ASP A 48 -0.90 9.23 -11.11
C ASP A 48 -2.06 9.86 -10.30
N CYS A 49 -1.83 11.08 -9.80
CA CYS A 49 -2.84 11.83 -9.05
C CYS A 49 -4.13 12.14 -9.85
N GLN A 50 -4.12 11.98 -11.16
CA GLN A 50 -5.25 12.17 -12.07
C GLN A 50 -5.96 10.84 -12.37
N GLY A 51 -5.46 9.72 -11.85
CA GLY A 51 -5.99 8.37 -12.08
C GLY A 51 -5.53 7.73 -13.38
N GLN A 52 -4.56 8.32 -14.10
CA GLN A 52 -3.99 7.72 -15.31
C GLN A 52 -3.10 6.54 -14.93
N ARG A 53 -3.33 5.40 -15.58
CA ARG A 53 -2.54 4.18 -15.39
C ARG A 53 -1.44 4.08 -16.44
N SER A 54 -0.22 3.77 -15.99
CA SER A 54 0.94 3.51 -16.84
C SER A 54 1.69 2.27 -16.37
N VAL A 55 2.41 1.61 -17.28
CA VAL A 55 3.34 0.52 -16.90
C VAL A 55 4.57 1.14 -16.26
N LEU A 56 5.02 0.61 -15.12
CA LEU A 56 6.17 1.16 -14.41
C LEU A 56 7.51 0.78 -15.07
N GLY A 57 7.60 -0.45 -15.58
CA GLY A 57 8.81 -0.96 -16.24
C GLY A 57 10.04 -0.91 -15.32
N GLY A 58 11.16 -0.40 -15.84
CA GLY A 58 12.42 -0.21 -15.09
C GLY A 58 12.58 1.18 -14.47
N ALA A 59 11.50 1.95 -14.36
CA ALA A 59 11.57 3.31 -13.84
C ALA A 59 11.97 3.33 -12.36
N ARG A 60 12.71 4.38 -11.95
CA ARG A 60 13.14 4.52 -10.56
C ARG A 60 11.98 5.08 -9.74
N VAL A 61 11.69 4.43 -8.62
CA VAL A 61 10.65 4.78 -7.67
C VAL A 61 11.29 5.39 -6.42
N GLU A 62 10.77 6.51 -5.96
CA GLU A 62 11.20 7.18 -4.73
C GLU A 62 9.99 7.61 -3.89
N PRO A 63 10.11 7.71 -2.56
CA PRO A 63 9.04 8.25 -1.73
C PRO A 63 8.59 9.65 -2.16
N ALA A 64 7.28 9.89 -2.24
CA ALA A 64 6.77 11.23 -2.54
C ALA A 64 6.86 12.14 -1.29
N ALA A 65 7.42 13.34 -1.45
CA ALA A 65 7.52 14.34 -0.38
C ALA A 65 6.16 15.01 -0.04
N SER A 66 5.11 14.71 -0.78
CA SER A 66 3.80 15.35 -0.70
C SER A 66 2.73 14.45 -1.31
N ARG A 67 1.49 14.59 -0.84
CA ARG A 67 0.35 13.77 -1.28
C ARG A 67 -0.35 14.36 -2.49
N CYS A 68 -0.99 13.51 -3.29
CA CYS A 68 -1.98 13.90 -4.28
C CYS A 68 -3.11 14.70 -3.62
N PRO A 69 -3.66 15.72 -4.31
CA PRO A 69 -4.70 16.59 -3.74
C PRO A 69 -6.04 15.87 -3.54
N THR A 70 -6.26 14.77 -4.24
CA THR A 70 -7.47 13.96 -4.14
C THR A 70 -7.09 12.54 -3.74
N SER A 71 -7.83 11.99 -2.79
CA SER A 71 -7.69 10.59 -2.40
C SER A 71 -8.49 9.69 -3.34
N PRO A 72 -7.90 8.59 -3.83
CA PRO A 72 -8.62 7.58 -4.61
C PRO A 72 -9.64 6.84 -3.76
N THR A 73 -10.48 6.04 -4.41
CA THR A 73 -11.39 5.12 -3.72
C THR A 73 -10.58 4.02 -3.04
N PRO A 74 -10.67 3.88 -1.70
CA PRO A 74 -9.95 2.85 -0.98
C PRO A 74 -10.33 1.44 -1.43
N LEU A 75 -9.35 0.55 -1.39
CA LEU A 75 -9.52 -0.87 -1.60
C LEU A 75 -9.80 -1.56 -0.26
N GLU A 76 -10.85 -2.38 -0.23
CA GLU A 76 -11.06 -3.38 0.80
C GLU A 76 -11.55 -4.67 0.14
N VAL A 77 -10.75 -5.73 0.26
CA VAL A 77 -11.00 -7.01 -0.40
C VAL A 77 -10.90 -8.11 0.63
N THR A 78 -11.88 -9.01 0.63
CA THR A 78 -11.75 -10.32 1.29
C THR A 78 -11.75 -11.38 0.21
N GLY A 79 -10.75 -12.27 0.22
CA GLY A 79 -10.60 -13.26 -0.83
C GLY A 79 -9.64 -14.37 -0.46
N VAL A 80 -9.50 -15.33 -1.37
CA VAL A 80 -8.60 -16.49 -1.24
C VAL A 80 -7.39 -16.28 -2.12
N VAL A 81 -6.20 -16.42 -1.55
CA VAL A 81 -4.92 -16.29 -2.27
C VAL A 81 -4.80 -17.36 -3.35
N GLN A 82 -4.61 -16.93 -4.60
CA GLN A 82 -4.41 -17.77 -5.77
C GLN A 82 -2.94 -17.85 -6.21
N SER A 83 -2.17 -16.78 -5.99
CA SER A 83 -0.74 -16.75 -6.28
C SER A 83 -0.04 -15.67 -5.48
N VAL A 84 1.26 -15.89 -5.25
CA VAL A 84 2.13 -14.98 -4.51
C VAL A 84 3.45 -14.86 -5.27
N ASP A 85 3.83 -13.64 -5.59
CA ASP A 85 5.17 -13.28 -6.10
C ASP A 85 5.88 -12.47 -5.01
N PRO A 86 6.78 -13.09 -4.23
CA PRO A 86 7.50 -12.40 -3.16
C PRO A 86 8.55 -11.41 -3.67
N VAL A 87 9.06 -11.60 -4.89
CA VAL A 87 10.12 -10.75 -5.47
C VAL A 87 9.53 -9.41 -5.86
N ARG A 88 8.38 -9.42 -6.56
CA ARG A 88 7.65 -8.21 -6.96
C ARG A 88 6.66 -7.72 -5.90
N ARG A 89 6.52 -8.50 -4.83
CA ARG A 89 5.56 -8.29 -3.75
C ARG A 89 4.13 -8.20 -4.26
N ILE A 90 3.74 -9.10 -5.16
CA ILE A 90 2.42 -9.13 -5.79
C ILE A 90 1.65 -10.33 -5.26
N VAL A 91 0.37 -10.11 -4.94
CA VAL A 91 -0.56 -11.17 -4.53
C VAL A 91 -1.77 -11.13 -5.43
N ARG A 92 -2.20 -12.32 -5.87
CA ARG A 92 -3.47 -12.52 -6.57
C ARG A 92 -4.44 -13.18 -5.62
N ALA A 93 -5.64 -12.61 -5.47
CA ALA A 93 -6.69 -13.18 -4.64
C ALA A 93 -8.03 -13.18 -5.38
N GLN A 94 -8.84 -14.20 -5.13
CA GLN A 94 -10.19 -14.32 -5.66
C GLN A 94 -11.21 -14.01 -4.57
N GLU A 95 -12.09 -13.06 -4.87
CA GLU A 95 -13.24 -12.71 -4.05
C GLU A 95 -14.32 -13.81 -4.13
N ASP A 96 -15.24 -13.83 -3.16
CA ASP A 96 -16.37 -14.78 -3.17
C ASP A 96 -17.30 -14.59 -4.38
N THR A 97 -17.28 -13.41 -5.00
CA THR A 97 -17.98 -13.09 -6.25
C THR A 97 -17.34 -13.75 -7.49
N GLY A 98 -16.21 -14.42 -7.32
CA GLY A 98 -15.40 -15.00 -8.40
C GLY A 98 -14.46 -13.99 -9.07
N ARG A 99 -14.58 -12.69 -8.76
CA ARG A 99 -13.68 -11.65 -9.26
C ARG A 99 -12.26 -11.88 -8.74
N VAL A 100 -11.29 -11.79 -9.64
CA VAL A 100 -9.88 -11.85 -9.26
C VAL A 100 -9.30 -10.45 -9.14
N ARG A 101 -8.56 -10.21 -8.07
CA ARG A 101 -7.80 -9.00 -7.79
C ARG A 101 -6.31 -9.33 -7.75
N VAL A 102 -5.52 -8.41 -8.27
CA VAL A 102 -4.07 -8.44 -8.19
C VAL A 102 -3.63 -7.17 -7.49
N PHE A 103 -2.80 -7.29 -6.46
CA PHE A 103 -2.33 -6.14 -5.70
C PHE A 103 -0.86 -6.23 -5.36
N HIS A 104 -0.20 -5.08 -5.40
CA HIS A 104 1.17 -4.89 -4.94
C HIS A 104 1.16 -4.52 -3.45
N ILE A 105 1.94 -5.25 -2.65
CA ILE A 105 2.15 -4.99 -1.23
C ILE A 105 3.30 -3.99 -1.11
N THR A 106 3.01 -2.79 -0.59
CA THR A 106 4.00 -1.72 -0.42
C THR A 106 5.15 -2.15 0.49
N ALA A 107 6.32 -1.49 0.34
CA ALA A 107 7.55 -1.89 1.02
C ALA A 107 7.50 -1.71 2.54
N ASP A 108 6.65 -0.82 3.05
CA ASP A 108 6.43 -0.54 4.47
C ASP A 108 5.57 -1.60 5.18
N VAL A 109 4.82 -2.40 4.43
CA VAL A 109 4.10 -3.55 4.97
C VAL A 109 5.08 -4.71 5.16
N PRO A 110 5.26 -5.26 6.36
CA PRO A 110 6.05 -6.47 6.53
C PRO A 110 5.53 -7.57 5.61
N TRP A 111 6.43 -8.23 4.88
CA TRP A 111 6.01 -9.32 4.03
C TRP A 111 5.37 -10.41 4.90
N PRO A 112 4.13 -10.84 4.63
CA PRO A 112 3.52 -11.93 5.36
C PRO A 112 4.19 -13.24 4.93
N GLU A 113 5.25 -13.65 5.65
CA GLU A 113 5.97 -14.91 5.39
C GLU A 113 5.05 -16.14 5.41
N ASP A 114 3.96 -16.06 6.17
CA ASP A 114 2.94 -17.10 6.27
C ASP A 114 1.85 -17.04 5.20
N LEU A 115 1.95 -16.13 4.22
CA LEU A 115 0.96 -16.01 3.15
C LEU A 115 1.04 -17.22 2.21
N LYS A 116 0.00 -18.05 2.23
CA LYS A 116 -0.07 -19.33 1.51
C LYS A 116 -1.18 -19.34 0.47
N LEU A 117 -0.96 -20.13 -0.58
CA LEU A 117 -2.01 -20.47 -1.53
C LEU A 117 -3.23 -21.08 -0.80
N GLY A 118 -4.42 -20.69 -1.22
CA GLY A 118 -5.68 -21.13 -0.60
C GLY A 118 -6.01 -20.45 0.74
N GLN A 119 -5.14 -19.58 1.26
CA GLN A 119 -5.42 -18.84 2.48
C GLN A 119 -6.42 -17.72 2.23
N ARG A 120 -7.37 -17.58 3.14
CA ARG A 120 -8.30 -16.45 3.14
C ARG A 120 -7.62 -15.24 3.77
N ILE A 121 -7.74 -14.09 3.12
CA ILE A 121 -7.16 -12.82 3.54
C ILE A 121 -8.16 -11.69 3.47
N ARG A 122 -7.97 -10.68 4.30
CA ARG A 122 -8.48 -9.33 4.12
C ARG A 122 -7.31 -8.44 3.69
N ALA A 123 -7.45 -7.76 2.57
CA ALA A 123 -6.47 -6.83 2.03
C ALA A 123 -7.08 -5.43 1.96
N THR A 124 -6.33 -4.43 2.42
CA THR A 124 -6.74 -3.02 2.43
C THR A 124 -5.67 -2.15 1.79
N GLY A 125 -6.10 -1.07 1.15
CA GLY A 125 -5.18 -0.13 0.52
C GLY A 125 -5.86 1.17 0.11
N PRO A 126 -5.07 2.17 -0.30
CA PRO A 126 -5.59 3.47 -0.71
C PRO A 126 -6.26 3.41 -2.09
N ILE A 127 -5.85 2.47 -2.95
CA ILE A 127 -6.33 2.35 -4.32
C ILE A 127 -6.33 0.89 -4.79
N ASP A 128 -7.22 0.58 -5.74
CA ASP A 128 -7.21 -0.69 -6.45
C ASP A 128 -5.84 -0.99 -7.10
N GLY A 129 -5.29 -2.15 -6.76
CA GLY A 129 -3.98 -2.61 -7.20
C GLY A 129 -2.84 -2.35 -6.22
N GLN A 130 -3.05 -1.60 -5.12
CA GLN A 130 -2.06 -1.43 -4.06
C GLN A 130 -2.66 -1.82 -2.71
N VAL A 131 -1.89 -2.48 -1.87
CA VAL A 131 -2.29 -2.81 -0.49
C VAL A 131 -1.24 -2.33 0.50
N THR A 132 -1.73 -1.70 1.57
CA THR A 132 -0.98 -1.23 2.73
C THR A 132 -1.35 -2.02 3.99
N GLY A 133 -2.22 -3.03 3.87
CA GLY A 133 -2.58 -3.94 4.94
C GLY A 133 -3.04 -5.29 4.39
N ILE A 134 -2.59 -6.36 5.03
CA ILE A 134 -3.03 -7.74 4.75
C ILE A 134 -3.12 -8.50 6.05
N THR A 135 -4.28 -9.11 6.32
CA THR A 135 -4.53 -9.88 7.53
C THR A 135 -5.27 -11.17 7.20
N THR A 136 -5.14 -12.15 8.08
CA THR A 136 -6.07 -13.28 8.13
C THR A 136 -7.32 -12.85 8.91
N PRO A 137 -8.53 -13.00 8.33
CA PRO A 137 -9.78 -12.75 9.05
C PRO A 137 -10.04 -13.78 10.16
#